data_AF-A0AAX1DKA2-F1
#
_entry.id   AF-A0AAX1DKA2-F1
#
_cell.length_a   1.000
_cell.length_b   1.000
_cell.length_c   1.000
_cell.angle_alpha   90.00
_cell.angle_beta   90.00
_cell.angle_gamma   90.00
#
_symmetry.space_group_name_H-M   'P 1'
#
loop_
_entity.id
_entity.type
_entity.pdbx_description
1 polymer ?
#
loop_
_entity_poly.entity_id
_entity_poly.type
_entity_poly.pdbx_seq_one_letter_code
_entity_poly.pdbx_strand_id
1 'polypeptide(L)'
;MIKKLVEKIKTFILNGSKYKEVDGIRYYIIGSHKAKVVYDEHLGFYVGDFVEMRAMTSFYAYYEQDIHSAGNEALRNYLCYCEKNDLNPMKE
;
A
#
# COMPACT_ATOMS: atom_id res chain seq x y z
N MET A 1 -30.67 26.36 -5.61
CA MET A 1 -29.95 26.37 -4.32
C MET A 1 -29.16 25.08 -4.01
N ILE A 2 -29.00 24.15 -4.98
CA ILE A 2 -28.35 22.84 -4.76
C ILE A 2 -26.87 22.82 -5.18
N LYS A 3 -26.45 23.71 -6.10
CA LYS A 3 -25.08 23.72 -6.65
C LYS A 3 -23.97 24.04 -5.63
N LYS A 4 -24.24 24.84 -4.60
CA LYS A 4 -23.24 25.19 -3.56
C LYS A 4 -22.97 24.06 -2.56
N LEU A 5 -23.89 23.09 -2.42
CA LEU A 5 -23.72 22.00 -1.45
C LEU A 5 -22.76 20.92 -1.98
N VAL A 6 -22.75 20.70 -3.29
CA VAL A 6 -21.88 19.70 -3.94
C VAL A 6 -20.41 20.15 -3.95
N GLU A 7 -20.14 21.44 -4.08
CA GLU A 7 -18.76 21.97 -3.99
C GLU A 7 -18.19 21.89 -2.57
N LYS A 8 -19.04 22.01 -1.54
CA LYS A 8 -18.62 21.93 -0.13
C LYS A 8 -18.25 20.50 0.30
N ILE A 9 -18.80 19.49 -0.36
CA ILE A 9 -18.46 18.07 -0.12
C ILE A 9 -17.15 17.69 -0.85
N LYS A 10 -16.88 18.28 -2.02
CA LYS A 10 -15.61 18.06 -2.74
C LYS A 10 -14.39 18.65 -2.01
N THR A 11 -14.59 19.60 -1.11
CA THR A 11 -13.51 20.21 -0.30
C THR A 11 -13.25 19.50 1.03
N PHE A 12 -14.01 18.45 1.37
CA PHE A 12 -13.89 17.76 2.66
C PHE A 12 -13.11 16.45 2.61
N ILE A 13 -12.41 16.18 1.51
CA ILE A 13 -11.57 14.98 1.37
C ILE A 13 -10.17 15.45 0.98
N LEU A 14 -9.16 14.83 1.61
CA LEU A 14 -7.73 14.89 1.29
C LEU A 14 -6.89 15.90 2.09
N ASN A 15 -6.89 15.77 3.41
CA ASN A 15 -5.64 15.96 4.16
C ASN A 15 -5.48 14.89 5.26
N GLY A 16 -5.91 13.66 4.93
CA GLY A 16 -5.43 12.49 5.64
C GLY A 16 -4.01 12.19 5.13
N SER A 17 -3.06 12.00 6.05
CA SER A 17 -1.76 11.46 5.69
C SER A 17 -1.96 10.17 4.87
N LYS A 18 -1.19 9.99 3.78
CA LYS A 18 -1.24 8.78 2.93
C LYS A 18 -0.91 7.50 3.71
N TYR A 19 -0.29 7.66 4.88
CA TYR A 19 0.15 6.59 5.74
C TYR A 19 0.02 7.00 7.22
N LYS A 20 0.03 5.99 8.09
CA LYS A 20 0.26 6.18 9.53
C LYS A 20 1.74 5.89 9.82
N GLU A 21 2.44 6.77 10.52
CA GLU A 21 3.82 6.53 10.95
C GLU A 21 3.87 6.10 12.42
N VAL A 22 4.66 5.08 12.74
CA VAL A 22 4.95 4.61 14.11
C VAL A 22 6.41 4.20 14.17
N ASP A 23 7.20 4.79 15.07
CA ASP A 23 8.61 4.48 15.28
C ASP A 23 9.47 4.50 14.00
N GLY A 24 9.24 5.50 13.12
CA GLY A 24 9.94 5.65 11.85
C GLY A 24 9.48 4.68 10.74
N ILE A 25 8.46 3.88 11.01
CA ILE A 25 7.88 2.94 10.05
C ILE A 25 6.56 3.51 9.52
N ARG A 26 6.41 3.58 8.20
CA ARG A 26 5.19 4.05 7.54
C ARG A 26 4.27 2.89 7.19
N TYR A 27 3.00 3.01 7.52
CA TYR A 27 1.98 2.02 7.24
C TYR A 27 0.96 2.55 6.23
N TYR A 28 0.91 1.91 5.07
CA TYR A 28 0.00 2.23 3.97
C TYR A 28 -1.12 1.19 3.90
N ILE A 29 -2.27 1.60 3.36
CA ILE A 29 -3.32 0.68 2.92
C ILE A 29 -3.24 0.62 1.39
N ILE A 30 -2.87 -0.54 0.85
CA ILE A 30 -2.72 -0.76 -0.59
C ILE A 30 -3.71 -1.86 -1.00
N GLY A 31 -4.61 -1.52 -1.93
CA GLY A 31 -5.82 -2.30 -2.16
C GLY A 31 -6.67 -2.33 -0.89
N SER A 32 -6.66 -3.48 -0.20
CA SER A 32 -7.32 -3.68 1.10
C SER A 32 -6.36 -4.22 2.17
N HIS A 33 -5.05 -4.19 1.91
CA HIS A 33 -4.04 -4.81 2.76
C HIS A 33 -3.09 -3.78 3.36
N LYS A 34 -2.64 -4.06 4.57
CA LYS A 34 -1.69 -3.21 5.29
C LYS A 34 -0.27 -3.52 4.84
N ALA A 35 0.44 -2.50 4.38
CA ALA A 35 1.86 -2.58 4.03
C ALA A 35 2.70 -1.75 5.00
N LYS A 36 3.77 -2.34 5.53
CA LYS A 36 4.86 -1.66 6.22
C LYS A 36 5.84 -1.15 5.16
N VAL A 37 6.24 0.11 5.21
CA VAL A 37 7.22 0.70 4.28
C VAL A 37 8.32 1.40 5.06
N VAL A 38 9.57 1.12 4.67
CA VAL A 38 10.79 1.75 5.21
C VAL A 38 11.63 2.23 4.03
N TYR A 39 12.29 3.38 4.17
CA TYR A 39 13.29 3.81 3.20
C TYR A 39 14.62 3.15 3.53
N ASP A 40 15.14 2.35 2.60
CA ASP A 40 16.45 1.72 2.71
C ASP A 40 17.50 2.64 2.08
N GLU A 41 18.35 3.26 2.91
CA GLU A 41 19.38 4.19 2.47
C GLU A 41 20.50 3.53 1.66
N HIS A 42 20.73 2.22 1.85
CA HIS A 42 21.77 1.50 1.12
C HIS A 42 21.33 1.19 -0.31
N LEU A 43 20.04 0.88 -0.49
CA LEU A 43 19.48 0.59 -1.80
C LEU A 43 18.99 1.86 -2.50
N GLY A 44 18.59 2.89 -1.74
CA GLY A 44 17.98 4.11 -2.26
C GLY A 44 16.51 3.95 -2.63
N PHE A 45 15.82 2.95 -2.06
CA PHE A 45 14.42 2.62 -2.36
C PHE A 45 13.55 2.63 -1.10
N TYR A 46 12.26 2.85 -1.31
CA TYR A 46 11.21 2.47 -0.37
C TYR A 46 10.96 0.97 -0.50
N VAL A 47 11.17 0.23 0.58
CA VAL A 47 10.92 -1.20 0.69
C VAL A 47 9.62 -1.41 1.45
N GLY A 48 8.67 -2.08 0.82
CA GLY A 48 7.35 -2.34 1.37
C GLY A 48 7.08 -3.82 1.57
N ASP A 49 6.52 -4.22 2.71
CA ASP A 49 6.12 -5.59 3.05
C ASP A 49 4.66 -5.63 3.52
N PHE A 50 3.86 -6.57 3.00
CA PHE A 50 2.48 -6.76 3.47
C PHE A 50 2.45 -7.50 4.81
N VAL A 51 1.83 -6.88 5.82
CA VAL A 51 1.89 -7.31 7.23
C VAL A 51 1.20 -8.65 7.48
N GLU A 52 0.19 -8.96 6.69
CA GLU A 52 -0.69 -10.12 6.90
C GLU A 52 -0.26 -11.35 6.08
N MET A 53 0.70 -11.19 5.16
CA MET A 53 1.09 -12.22 4.19
C MET A 53 2.37 -12.92 4.66
N ARG A 54 2.39 -14.25 4.60
CA ARG A 54 3.44 -15.07 5.22
C ARG A 54 4.72 -15.17 4.37
N ALA A 55 4.63 -14.93 3.06
CA ALA A 55 5.75 -15.08 2.14
C ALA A 55 5.80 -13.97 1.07
N MET A 56 6.88 -13.19 1.09
CA MET A 56 7.48 -12.54 -0.10
C MET A 56 6.67 -11.52 -0.89
N THR A 57 5.51 -11.05 -0.42
CA THR A 57 4.90 -9.86 -1.04
C THR A 57 5.63 -8.61 -0.55
N SER A 58 6.86 -8.48 -1.01
CA SER A 58 7.66 -7.28 -0.88
C SER A 58 7.57 -6.51 -2.19
N PHE A 59 7.66 -5.19 -2.10
CA PHE A 59 7.73 -4.32 -3.26
C PHE A 59 8.74 -3.21 -3.04
N TYR A 60 9.27 -2.69 -4.13
CA TYR A 60 10.26 -1.62 -4.13
C TYR A 60 9.71 -0.45 -4.93
N ALA A 61 9.83 0.74 -4.38
CA ALA A 61 9.48 1.99 -5.05
C ALA A 61 10.65 2.96 -4.95
N TYR A 62 11.02 3.59 -6.06
CA TYR A 62 12.10 4.58 -6.05
C TYR A 62 11.61 5.91 -5.46
N TYR A 63 10.40 6.34 -5.84
CA TYR A 63 9.77 7.54 -5.30
C TYR A 63 8.57 7.19 -4.41
N GLU A 64 8.31 8.03 -3.41
CA GLU A 64 7.19 7.84 -2.48
C GLU A 64 5.84 7.78 -3.21
N GLN A 65 5.69 8.54 -4.30
CA GLN A 65 4.48 8.56 -5.12
C GLN A 65 4.18 7.21 -5.81
N ASP A 66 5.19 6.36 -5.98
CA ASP A 66 5.07 5.06 -6.67
C ASP A 66 4.78 3.90 -5.70
N ILE A 67 4.77 4.14 -4.39
CA ILE A 67 4.52 3.11 -3.36
C ILE A 67 3.20 2.37 -3.62
N HIS A 68 2.13 3.10 -3.94
CA HIS A 68 0.82 2.50 -4.18
C HIS A 68 0.78 1.69 -5.48
N SER A 69 1.40 2.15 -6.57
CA SER A 69 1.40 1.41 -7.83
C SER A 69 2.25 0.15 -7.71
N ALA A 70 3.46 0.26 -7.15
CA ALA A 70 4.36 -0.87 -6.92
C ALA A 70 3.73 -1.92 -5.99
N GLY A 71 3.13 -1.49 -4.88
CA GLY A 71 2.45 -2.39 -3.95
C GLY A 71 1.23 -3.09 -4.56
N ASN A 72 0.41 -2.38 -5.35
CA ASN A 72 -0.74 -3.00 -6.02
C ASN A 72 -0.30 -4.04 -7.06
N GLU A 73 0.78 -3.80 -7.79
CA GLU A 73 1.32 -4.75 -8.75
C GLU A 73 1.83 -6.03 -8.06
N ALA A 74 2.64 -5.87 -7.02
CA ALA A 74 3.17 -7.00 -6.24
C ALA A 74 2.03 -7.83 -5.62
N LEU A 75 1.06 -7.15 -5.00
CA LEU A 75 -0.12 -7.76 -4.42
C LEU A 75 -0.92 -8.58 -5.45
N ARG A 76 -1.20 -7.99 -6.62
CA ARG A 76 -1.94 -8.67 -7.69
C ARG A 76 -1.21 -9.92 -8.17
N ASN A 77 0.11 -9.82 -8.36
CA ASN A 77 0.92 -10.94 -8.84
C ASN A 77 0.95 -12.09 -7.82
N TYR A 78 1.09 -11.77 -6.53
CA TYR A 78 1.06 -12.75 -5.45
C TYR A 78 -0.31 -13.42 -5.30
N LEU A 79 -1.40 -12.65 -5.29
CA LEU A 79 -2.74 -13.21 -5.18
C LEU A 79 -3.07 -14.12 -6.37
N CYS A 80 -2.67 -13.74 -7.58
CA CYS A 80 -2.82 -14.58 -8.77
C CYS A 80 -2.00 -15.88 -8.66
N TYR A 81 -0.80 -15.82 -8.10
CA TYR A 81 -0.01 -17.03 -7.84
C TYR A 81 -0.71 -17.94 -6.82
N CYS A 82 -1.25 -17.38 -5.74
CA CYS A 82 -1.97 -18.16 -4.73
C CYS A 82 -3.21 -18.82 -5.30
N GLU A 83 -4.01 -18.07 -6.07
CA GLU A 83 -5.21 -18.58 -6.75
C GLU A 83 -4.87 -19.73 -7.71
N LYS A 84 -3.80 -19.61 -8.50
CA LYS A 84 -3.37 -20.65 -9.45
C LYS A 84 -2.91 -21.94 -8.79
N ASN A 85 -2.43 -21.88 -7.55
CA ASN A 85 -1.85 -23.02 -6.85
C ASN A 85 -2.71 -23.50 -5.66
N ASP A 86 -3.93 -22.98 -5.51
CA ASP A 86 -4.85 -23.27 -4.39
C ASP A 86 -4.19 -23.04 -3.01
N LEU A 87 -3.43 -21.95 -2.89
CA LEU A 87 -2.75 -21.52 -1.66
C LEU A 87 -3.55 -20.43 -0.95
N ASN A 88 -3.52 -20.40 0.39
CA ASN A 88 -4.08 -19.30 1.16
C ASN A 88 -3.01 -18.22 1.40
N PRO A 89 -3.19 -17.00 0.86
CA PRO A 89 -2.17 -15.93 0.89
C PRO A 89 -1.78 -15.43 2.29
N MET A 90 -2.50 -15.84 3.34
CA MET A 90 -2.23 -15.47 4.73
C MET A 90 -1.56 -16.59 5.51
N LYS A 91 -1.52 -17.82 4.97
CA LYS A 91 -1.04 -19.02 5.67
C LYS A 91 0.16 -19.66 4.98
N GLU A 92 0.20 -19.62 3.66
CA GLU A 92 1.26 -20.17 2.81
C GLU A 92 2.03 -19.05 2.10
#